data_AF-A0A952WC99-F1
#
_entry.id   AF-A0A952WC99-F1
#
_cell.length_a   1.000
_cell.length_b   1.000
_cell.length_c   1.000
_cell.angle_alpha   90.00
_cell.angle_beta   90.00
_cell.angle_gamma   90.00
#
_symmetry.space_group_name_H-M   'P 1'
#
loop_
_entity.id
_entity.type
_entity.pdbx_description
1 polymer ?
#
loop_
_entity_poly.entity_id
_entity_poly.type
_entity_poly.pdbx_seq_one_letter_code
_entity_poly.pdbx_strand_id
1 'polypeptide(L)'
;MMQPMLAEGFFLVSFWKPLFLLVPLVGWLWIISRVYDKHAARFHLGRGKWNAIHLSIGVLAVFAALAIPVKGEAAFWIGLGVMIVILAIDLVAYAVVANKDDRVPEEFHVKFNMLAKMAETRAAKAEAKKQGKVELVIKSPDKSTLAAPMAETPEFEVRVAAEGIVTKALDVRASQADIGPSGKDTNYAVSYLVDGVRQPGQTIPGPNAIKIMDFWKSAGKLDLQDRRRKLTADVSIERGVDKHTLRVTSSGAQGGMRMTMLFDPSKAVNKKIAELGLLEPQMAELKAIVEDAKGVVLLAAPPDMGRTTSLYSIIRMHDAYTTNVQTVELETQVALEGIRQNVFESAGEGPEFSTFTRSILRRDPQVVGVAELPDDQTAKEIARADHERTRTYLSLKTDNALSAILIWMKAVGDPDMASKSLHGVVAQKLLRKLCVNCRQPYQASPDMLKKLGVPSDKPRQLFKKGGQVLIKNKPEVCPVCNGIGYLGQDGIFEVFRIDKAEREFIKTGNMSALRAEFRKRGLPTIQQAALKKAFEGITSVEELSRVTMEQKPAAPAAKPAAATAPKPAPPKQPAPKA
;
A
#
# COMPACT_ATOMS: atom_id res chain seq x y z
N MET A 1 -57.89 52.62 -20.24
CA MET A 1 -57.92 51.16 -20.09
C MET A 1 -56.57 50.69 -19.55
N MET A 2 -56.38 50.76 -18.23
CA MET A 2 -55.23 50.14 -17.54
C MET A 2 -55.83 49.12 -16.58
N GLN A 3 -55.79 47.84 -16.97
CA GLN A 3 -55.98 46.74 -16.02
C GLN A 3 -54.66 46.47 -15.29
N PRO A 4 -54.70 46.09 -14.01
CA PRO A 4 -53.49 45.80 -13.25
C PRO A 4 -52.94 44.42 -13.68
N MET A 5 -51.78 44.39 -14.34
CA MET A 5 -50.99 43.16 -14.57
C MET A 5 -50.32 42.64 -13.28
N LEU A 6 -50.97 42.77 -12.12
CA LEU A 6 -50.43 42.36 -10.81
C LEU A 6 -51.37 41.45 -10.02
N ALA A 7 -52.30 40.77 -10.68
CA ALA A 7 -53.17 39.79 -10.03
C ALA A 7 -53.30 38.53 -10.88
N GLU A 8 -52.29 37.66 -10.81
CA GLU A 8 -52.38 36.18 -10.89
C GLU A 8 -50.98 35.56 -10.74
N GLY A 9 -50.24 35.97 -9.70
CA GLY A 9 -48.98 35.33 -9.29
C GLY A 9 -49.23 33.98 -8.61
N PHE A 10 -49.78 33.00 -9.33
CA PHE A 10 -50.16 31.68 -8.78
C PHE A 10 -48.97 30.72 -8.53
N PHE A 11 -47.72 31.19 -8.64
CA PHE A 11 -46.53 30.35 -8.45
C PHE A 11 -46.20 30.07 -6.97
N LEU A 12 -46.66 30.90 -6.01
CA LEU A 12 -46.24 30.85 -4.60
C LEU A 12 -47.38 30.80 -3.56
N VAL A 13 -48.66 30.72 -3.97
CA VAL A 13 -49.81 30.73 -3.04
C VAL A 13 -49.84 29.48 -2.13
N SER A 14 -49.20 28.40 -2.56
CA SER A 14 -49.11 27.15 -1.80
C SER A 14 -47.79 27.06 -1.05
N PHE A 15 -47.82 26.99 0.27
CA PHE A 15 -46.64 26.94 1.16
C PHE A 15 -45.65 25.80 0.83
N TRP A 16 -46.10 24.72 0.18
CA TRP A 16 -45.29 23.55 -0.13
C TRP A 16 -44.43 23.72 -1.41
N LYS A 17 -44.86 24.53 -2.38
CA LYS A 17 -44.15 24.72 -3.67
C LYS A 17 -42.72 25.28 -3.51
N PRO A 18 -42.49 26.34 -2.69
CA PRO A 18 -41.13 26.80 -2.37
C PRO A 18 -40.27 25.71 -1.73
N LEU A 19 -40.88 24.88 -0.87
CA LEU A 19 -40.19 23.82 -0.14
C LEU A 19 -39.66 22.74 -1.10
N PHE A 20 -40.45 22.40 -2.13
CA PHE A 20 -40.04 21.45 -3.17
C PHE A 20 -38.97 22.02 -4.12
N LEU A 21 -38.99 23.32 -4.43
CA LEU A 21 -37.92 23.97 -5.22
C LEU A 21 -36.57 23.98 -4.47
N LEU A 22 -36.60 24.02 -3.14
CA LEU A 22 -35.38 23.96 -2.33
C LEU A 22 -34.72 22.58 -2.35
N VAL A 23 -35.46 21.49 -2.55
CA VAL A 23 -34.91 20.13 -2.55
C VAL A 23 -33.76 19.93 -3.55
N PRO A 24 -33.94 20.18 -4.86
CA PRO A 24 -32.85 20.02 -5.83
C PRO A 24 -31.72 21.04 -5.60
N LEU A 25 -32.05 22.25 -5.16
CA LEU A 25 -31.08 23.33 -4.95
C LEU A 25 -30.16 23.06 -3.75
N VAL A 26 -30.72 22.56 -2.65
CA VAL A 26 -29.96 22.11 -1.47
C VAL A 26 -29.11 20.89 -1.82
N GLY A 27 -29.66 19.94 -2.59
CA GLY A 27 -28.91 18.78 -3.07
C GLY A 27 -27.69 19.19 -3.90
N TRP A 28 -27.91 20.05 -4.90
CA TRP A 28 -26.86 20.60 -5.76
C TRP A 28 -25.80 21.39 -4.97
N LEU A 29 -26.21 22.32 -4.11
CA LEU A 29 -25.29 23.15 -3.31
C LEU A 29 -24.46 22.29 -2.35
N TRP A 30 -25.05 21.24 -1.81
CA TRP A 30 -24.35 20.27 -0.98
C TRP A 30 -23.25 19.54 -1.76
N ILE A 31 -23.52 19.11 -3.00
CA ILE A 31 -22.53 18.47 -3.86
C ILE A 31 -21.36 19.41 -4.13
N ILE A 32 -21.65 20.65 -4.51
CA ILE A 32 -20.61 21.64 -4.80
C ILE A 32 -19.76 21.90 -3.57
N SER A 33 -20.38 22.25 -2.44
CA SER A 33 -19.64 22.62 -1.23
C SER A 33 -18.82 21.47 -0.63
N ARG A 34 -19.28 20.22 -0.75
CA ARG A 34 -18.62 19.07 -0.12
C ARG A 34 -17.67 18.33 -1.02
N VAL A 35 -17.99 18.24 -2.31
CA VAL A 35 -17.21 17.47 -3.28
C VAL A 35 -16.40 18.44 -4.15
N TYR A 36 -17.05 19.31 -4.91
CA TYR A 36 -16.38 20.04 -5.98
C TYR A 36 -15.49 21.17 -5.46
N ASP A 37 -15.89 21.85 -4.39
CA ASP A 37 -15.09 22.90 -3.76
C ASP A 37 -13.79 22.32 -3.17
N LYS A 38 -13.91 21.18 -2.47
CA LYS A 38 -12.74 20.46 -1.92
C LYS A 38 -11.87 19.86 -3.01
N HIS A 39 -12.49 19.31 -4.06
CA HIS A 39 -11.80 18.76 -5.21
C HIS A 39 -11.03 19.85 -5.97
N ALA A 40 -11.67 20.99 -6.24
CA ALA A 40 -11.05 22.15 -6.88
C ALA A 40 -9.94 22.75 -6.00
N ALA A 41 -10.09 22.74 -4.67
CA ALA A 41 -9.04 23.16 -3.74
C ALA A 41 -7.85 22.20 -3.78
N ARG A 42 -8.09 20.89 -3.73
CA ARG A 42 -7.06 19.84 -3.73
C ARG A 42 -6.21 19.85 -4.99
N PHE A 43 -6.82 20.04 -6.16
CA PHE A 43 -6.11 20.03 -7.45
C PHE A 43 -5.87 21.43 -8.02
N HIS A 44 -6.13 22.47 -7.23
CA HIS A 44 -5.92 23.88 -7.60
C HIS A 44 -6.60 24.28 -8.94
N LEU A 45 -7.81 23.77 -9.19
CA LEU A 45 -8.57 24.00 -10.43
C LEU A 45 -9.23 25.40 -10.48
N GLY A 46 -8.71 26.38 -9.73
CA GLY A 46 -9.30 27.72 -9.67
C GLY A 46 -10.61 27.77 -8.88
N ARG A 47 -10.60 27.24 -7.65
CA ARG A 47 -11.73 27.20 -6.68
C ARG A 47 -12.67 28.41 -6.75
N GLY A 48 -12.13 29.64 -6.69
CA GLY A 48 -12.94 30.85 -6.72
C GLY A 48 -13.74 31.04 -8.01
N LYS A 49 -13.16 30.67 -9.17
CA LYS A 49 -13.86 30.74 -10.47
C LYS A 49 -14.99 29.72 -10.53
N TRP A 50 -14.74 28.47 -10.12
CA TRP A 50 -15.78 27.45 -10.08
C TRP A 50 -16.90 27.79 -9.10
N ASN A 51 -16.59 28.30 -7.91
CA ASN A 51 -17.62 28.73 -6.98
C ASN A 51 -18.48 29.87 -7.56
N ALA A 52 -17.86 30.81 -8.29
CA ALA A 52 -18.59 31.87 -8.98
C ALA A 52 -19.49 31.31 -10.11
N ILE A 53 -18.99 30.35 -10.90
CA ILE A 53 -19.76 29.67 -11.97
C ILE A 53 -20.96 28.95 -11.36
N HIS A 54 -20.73 28.12 -10.35
CA HIS A 54 -21.77 27.38 -9.65
C HIS A 54 -22.84 28.32 -9.09
N LEU A 55 -22.45 29.34 -8.31
CA LEU A 55 -23.39 30.33 -7.77
C LEU A 55 -24.21 31.03 -8.87
N SER A 56 -23.57 31.39 -9.98
CA SER A 56 -24.25 32.04 -11.12
C SER A 56 -25.28 31.10 -11.75
N ILE A 57 -24.95 29.82 -11.93
CA ILE A 57 -25.86 28.82 -12.49
C ILE A 57 -27.00 28.51 -11.50
N GLY A 58 -26.73 28.48 -10.20
CA GLY A 58 -27.77 28.32 -9.18
C GLY A 58 -28.81 29.45 -9.23
N VAL A 59 -28.35 30.70 -9.36
CA VAL A 59 -29.25 31.86 -9.54
C VAL A 59 -30.02 31.76 -10.86
N LEU A 60 -29.35 31.40 -11.96
CA LEU A 60 -29.98 31.20 -13.26
C LEU A 60 -31.06 30.11 -13.22
N ALA A 61 -30.81 29.01 -12.52
CA ALA A 61 -31.75 27.90 -12.41
C ALA A 61 -33.02 28.28 -11.65
N VAL A 62 -32.90 29.09 -10.58
CA VAL A 62 -34.06 29.65 -9.86
C VAL A 62 -34.84 30.60 -10.76
N PHE A 63 -34.14 31.49 -11.46
CA PHE A 63 -34.80 32.44 -12.36
C PHE A 63 -35.53 31.74 -13.50
N ALA A 64 -34.88 30.75 -14.14
CA ALA A 64 -35.47 29.95 -15.21
C ALA A 64 -36.71 29.16 -14.75
N ALA A 65 -36.71 28.67 -13.51
CA ALA A 65 -37.87 27.97 -12.95
C ALA A 65 -39.07 28.90 -12.69
N LEU A 66 -38.81 30.16 -12.32
CA LEU A 66 -39.84 31.15 -12.02
C LEU A 66 -40.36 31.89 -13.26
N ALA A 67 -39.56 31.97 -14.33
CA ALA A 67 -39.86 32.73 -15.53
C ALA A 67 -40.61 31.92 -16.61
N ILE A 68 -41.15 30.74 -16.28
CA ILE A 68 -41.85 29.88 -17.24
C ILE A 68 -43.21 30.51 -17.62
N PRO A 69 -43.46 30.80 -18.91
CA PRO A 69 -44.67 31.49 -19.37
C PRO A 69 -45.86 30.51 -19.51
N VAL A 70 -46.11 29.72 -18.47
CA VAL A 70 -47.21 28.75 -18.41
C VAL A 70 -48.06 29.07 -17.19
N LYS A 71 -49.39 28.97 -17.32
CA LYS A 71 -50.33 29.20 -16.21
C LYS A 71 -50.72 27.88 -15.53
N GLY A 72 -51.05 27.94 -14.25
CA GLY A 72 -51.53 26.80 -13.47
C GLY A 72 -50.44 25.89 -12.90
N GLU A 73 -50.84 24.73 -12.36
CA GLU A 73 -49.93 23.81 -11.65
C GLU A 73 -48.86 23.17 -12.55
N ALA A 74 -49.13 23.03 -13.84
CA ALA A 74 -48.17 22.52 -14.81
C ALA A 74 -46.91 23.41 -14.90
N ALA A 75 -47.05 24.72 -14.71
CA ALA A 75 -45.94 25.67 -14.74
C ALA A 75 -44.89 25.37 -13.66
N PHE A 76 -45.35 24.98 -12.46
CA PHE A 76 -44.48 24.61 -11.36
C PHE A 76 -43.66 23.36 -11.68
N TRP A 77 -44.30 22.30 -12.19
CA TRP A 77 -43.61 21.04 -12.50
C TRP A 77 -42.64 21.18 -13.67
N ILE A 78 -42.99 21.95 -14.70
CA ILE A 78 -42.09 22.28 -15.81
C ILE A 78 -40.91 23.12 -15.29
N GLY A 79 -41.16 24.11 -14.43
CA GLY A 79 -40.13 24.96 -13.83
C GLY A 79 -39.15 24.17 -12.97
N LEU A 80 -39.66 23.26 -12.15
CA LEU A 80 -38.87 22.33 -11.35
C LEU A 80 -38.02 21.41 -12.24
N GLY A 81 -38.59 20.89 -13.33
CA GLY A 81 -37.87 20.08 -14.32
C GLY A 81 -36.71 20.84 -14.96
N VAL A 82 -36.95 22.08 -15.44
CA VAL A 82 -35.92 22.95 -16.03
C VAL A 82 -34.81 23.25 -15.02
N MET A 83 -35.16 23.57 -13.77
CA MET A 83 -34.18 23.77 -12.69
C MET A 83 -33.29 22.54 -12.52
N ILE A 84 -33.88 21.36 -12.40
CA ILE A 84 -33.11 20.10 -12.20
C ILE A 84 -32.15 19.87 -13.37
N VAL A 85 -32.58 20.11 -14.61
CA VAL A 85 -31.71 19.95 -15.79
C VAL A 85 -30.54 20.93 -15.76
N ILE A 86 -30.78 22.22 -15.47
CA ILE A 86 -29.72 23.24 -15.41
C ILE A 86 -28.70 22.89 -14.31
N LEU A 87 -29.18 22.52 -13.12
CA LEU A 87 -28.32 22.12 -12.00
C LEU A 87 -27.54 20.83 -12.32
N ALA A 88 -28.15 19.87 -13.02
CA ALA A 88 -27.46 18.65 -13.44
C ALA A 88 -26.38 18.92 -14.49
N ILE A 89 -26.63 19.82 -15.45
CA ILE A 89 -25.65 20.23 -16.47
C ILE A 89 -24.42 20.85 -15.80
N ASP A 90 -24.60 21.71 -14.80
CA ASP A 90 -23.49 22.29 -14.03
C ASP A 90 -22.63 21.21 -13.37
N LEU A 91 -23.27 20.21 -12.75
CA LEU A 91 -22.56 19.11 -12.12
C LEU A 91 -21.75 18.31 -13.14
N VAL A 92 -22.33 18.02 -14.29
CA VAL A 92 -21.67 17.29 -15.38
C VAL A 92 -20.54 18.10 -15.99
N ALA A 93 -20.74 19.39 -16.23
CA ALA A 93 -19.73 20.26 -16.81
C ALA A 93 -18.47 20.32 -15.93
N TYR A 94 -18.63 20.48 -14.61
CA TYR A 94 -17.49 20.43 -13.69
C TYR A 94 -16.77 19.09 -13.77
N ALA A 95 -17.49 17.96 -13.68
CA ALA A 95 -16.88 16.65 -13.70
C ALA A 95 -16.10 16.38 -15.00
N VAL A 96 -16.66 16.77 -16.15
CA VAL A 96 -15.99 16.58 -17.46
C VAL A 96 -14.75 17.47 -17.59
N VAL A 97 -14.82 18.74 -17.17
CA VAL A 97 -13.67 19.65 -17.28
C VAL A 97 -12.57 19.27 -16.28
N ALA A 98 -12.94 18.97 -15.04
CA ALA A 98 -11.98 18.60 -14.00
C ALA A 98 -11.27 17.27 -14.32
N ASN A 99 -11.99 16.26 -14.84
CA ASN A 99 -11.41 14.97 -15.20
C ASN A 99 -10.57 15.00 -16.49
N LYS A 100 -10.60 16.12 -17.25
CA LYS A 100 -9.73 16.32 -18.43
C LYS A 100 -8.47 17.12 -18.11
N ASP A 101 -8.35 17.67 -16.90
CA ASP A 101 -7.19 18.48 -16.51
C ASP A 101 -6.04 17.56 -16.08
N ASP A 102 -4.86 17.74 -16.68
CA ASP A 102 -3.66 16.91 -16.44
C ASP A 102 -3.24 16.87 -14.95
N ARG A 103 -3.69 17.85 -14.14
CA ARG A 103 -3.40 17.92 -12.70
C ARG A 103 -4.22 16.92 -11.88
N VAL A 104 -5.29 16.34 -12.44
CA VAL A 104 -6.18 15.39 -11.75
C VAL A 104 -5.85 13.96 -12.23
N PRO A 105 -5.24 13.12 -11.38
CA PRO A 105 -5.01 11.72 -11.73
C PRO A 105 -6.33 10.94 -11.87
N GLU A 106 -6.33 9.88 -12.69
CA GLU A 106 -7.54 9.08 -12.99
C GLU A 106 -8.24 8.51 -11.74
N GLU A 107 -7.49 8.19 -10.70
CA GLU A 107 -8.00 7.69 -9.42
C GLU A 107 -8.87 8.72 -8.68
N PHE A 108 -8.68 10.00 -8.97
CA PHE A 108 -9.41 11.12 -8.37
C PHE A 108 -10.50 11.69 -9.27
N HIS A 109 -10.77 11.06 -10.42
CA HIS A 109 -11.86 11.49 -11.29
C HIS A 109 -13.20 11.46 -10.56
N VAL A 110 -13.96 12.55 -10.70
CA VAL A 110 -15.30 12.67 -10.15
C VAL A 110 -16.22 11.71 -10.91
N LYS A 111 -16.74 10.69 -10.21
CA LYS A 111 -17.69 9.69 -10.75
C LYS A 111 -19.10 9.89 -10.16
N PHE A 112 -20.14 9.84 -10.98
CA PHE A 112 -21.52 10.09 -10.54
C PHE A 112 -22.06 9.09 -9.51
N ASN A 113 -21.55 7.86 -9.48
CA ASN A 113 -21.94 6.84 -8.49
C ASN A 113 -21.45 7.17 -7.04
N MET A 114 -20.50 8.11 -6.89
CA MET A 114 -20.06 8.57 -5.56
C MET A 114 -21.13 9.40 -4.83
N LEU A 115 -22.04 10.04 -5.57
CA LEU A 115 -23.08 10.91 -5.02
C LEU A 115 -24.15 10.14 -4.24
N ALA A 116 -24.57 8.98 -4.75
CA ALA A 116 -25.52 8.09 -4.08
C ALA A 116 -24.93 7.50 -2.77
N LYS A 117 -23.65 7.08 -2.79
CA LYS A 117 -22.94 6.56 -1.61
C LYS A 117 -22.68 7.61 -0.53
N MET A 118 -22.62 8.90 -0.89
CA MET A 118 -22.41 9.98 0.07
C MET A 118 -23.69 10.36 0.87
N ALA A 119 -24.88 10.02 0.36
CA ALA A 119 -26.16 10.28 1.03
C ALA A 119 -26.36 9.33 2.24
N GLU A 120 -25.95 8.06 2.11
CA GLU A 120 -25.93 7.08 3.20
C GLU A 120 -24.95 7.47 4.33
N THR A 121 -23.89 8.20 4.00
CA THR A 121 -22.89 8.69 4.97
C THR A 121 -23.43 9.77 5.90
N ARG A 122 -24.59 10.35 5.58
CA ARG A 122 -25.19 11.46 6.35
C ARG A 122 -25.88 10.98 7.62
N ALA A 123 -26.39 9.75 7.66
CA ALA A 123 -26.85 9.13 8.90
C ALA A 123 -25.68 8.96 9.89
N ALA A 124 -24.53 8.46 9.40
CA ALA A 124 -23.33 8.26 10.21
C ALA A 124 -22.63 9.56 10.64
N LYS A 125 -22.62 10.61 9.79
CA LYS A 125 -21.99 11.90 10.13
C LYS A 125 -22.84 12.79 11.04
N ALA A 126 -24.16 12.61 11.06
CA ALA A 126 -25.04 13.36 11.96
C ALA A 126 -24.83 12.95 13.43
N GLU A 127 -24.42 11.71 13.70
CA GLU A 127 -23.96 11.26 15.02
C GLU A 127 -22.54 11.79 15.35
N ALA A 128 -21.61 11.76 14.39
CA ALA A 128 -20.24 12.23 14.60
C ALA A 128 -20.13 13.73 14.92
N LYS A 129 -21.09 14.56 14.46
CA LYS A 129 -21.06 16.00 14.72
C LYS A 129 -21.52 16.38 16.14
N LYS A 130 -22.06 15.43 16.92
CA LYS A 130 -22.45 15.63 18.33
C LYS A 130 -21.34 15.32 19.33
N GLN A 131 -20.20 14.76 18.90
CA GLN A 131 -19.06 14.42 19.76
C GLN A 131 -17.81 15.04 19.14
N GLY A 132 -17.26 16.07 19.79
CA GLY A 132 -16.23 16.95 19.21
C GLY A 132 -15.03 16.21 18.60
N LYS A 133 -14.42 16.82 17.56
CA LYS A 133 -13.11 16.54 16.93
C LYS A 133 -12.71 15.08 16.62
N VAL A 134 -13.59 14.10 16.78
CA VAL A 134 -13.35 12.71 16.40
C VAL A 134 -13.58 12.58 14.89
N GLU A 135 -12.53 12.27 14.14
CA GLU A 135 -12.59 12.18 12.68
C GLU A 135 -12.86 10.75 12.19
N LEU A 136 -12.55 9.74 13.02
CA LEU A 136 -12.59 8.33 12.65
C LEU A 136 -13.67 7.57 13.40
N VAL A 137 -14.47 6.79 12.65
CA VAL A 137 -15.32 5.75 13.22
C VAL A 137 -14.50 4.47 13.27
N ILE A 138 -14.28 3.95 14.48
CA ILE A 138 -13.44 2.78 14.73
C ILE A 138 -14.35 1.60 15.08
N LYS A 139 -14.24 0.51 14.33
CA LYS A 139 -14.97 -0.74 14.54
C LYS A 139 -13.99 -1.85 14.92
N SER A 140 -14.26 -2.47 16.07
CA SER A 140 -13.47 -3.57 16.60
C SER A 140 -13.69 -4.86 15.78
N PRO A 141 -12.89 -5.94 15.99
CA PRO A 141 -13.04 -7.20 15.25
C PRO A 141 -14.44 -7.83 15.31
N ASP A 142 -15.17 -7.62 16.42
CA ASP A 142 -16.56 -8.06 16.65
C ASP A 142 -17.61 -7.17 15.93
N LYS A 143 -17.16 -6.23 15.10
CA LYS A 143 -17.97 -5.20 14.41
C LYS A 143 -18.63 -4.19 15.37
N SER A 144 -18.30 -4.21 16.66
CA SER A 144 -18.76 -3.19 17.60
C SER A 144 -18.08 -1.85 17.31
N THR A 145 -18.83 -0.76 17.41
CA THR A 145 -18.28 0.59 17.20
C THR A 145 -17.75 1.13 18.53
N LEU A 146 -16.51 1.61 18.53
CA LEU A 146 -15.87 2.16 19.73
C LEU A 146 -16.37 3.59 19.99
N ALA A 147 -17.20 3.72 21.03
CA ALA A 147 -17.83 4.98 21.41
C ALA A 147 -16.77 6.08 21.69
N ALA A 148 -17.08 7.32 21.31
CA ALA A 148 -16.20 8.43 21.64
C ALA A 148 -16.33 8.81 23.11
N PRO A 149 -15.22 8.90 23.86
CA PRO A 149 -15.24 9.45 25.21
C PRO A 149 -15.66 10.92 25.18
N MET A 150 -16.16 11.43 26.32
CA MET A 150 -16.57 12.84 26.44
C MET A 150 -15.37 13.78 26.27
N ALA A 151 -15.58 14.94 25.64
CA ALA A 151 -14.51 15.85 25.21
C ALA A 151 -13.60 16.36 26.35
N GLU A 152 -14.07 16.33 27.59
CA GLU A 152 -13.35 16.83 28.78
C GLU A 152 -12.57 15.74 29.54
N THR A 153 -12.55 14.49 29.05
CA THR A 153 -11.83 13.40 29.74
C THR A 153 -10.40 13.24 29.20
N PRO A 154 -9.44 12.81 30.04
CA PRO A 154 -8.09 12.45 29.58
C PRO A 154 -8.08 11.38 28.48
N GLU A 155 -9.11 10.53 28.43
CA GLU A 155 -9.29 9.49 27.42
C GLU A 155 -9.57 10.08 26.03
N PHE A 156 -10.25 11.23 25.97
CA PHE A 156 -10.50 11.95 24.72
C PHE A 156 -9.21 12.49 24.11
N GLU A 157 -8.31 13.05 24.91
CA GLU A 157 -7.00 13.52 24.42
C GLU A 157 -6.17 12.37 23.84
N VAL A 158 -6.17 11.20 24.51
CA VAL A 158 -5.48 10.00 24.02
C VAL A 158 -6.08 9.52 22.70
N ARG A 159 -7.41 9.49 22.59
CA ARG A 159 -8.11 9.12 21.36
C ARG A 159 -7.74 10.06 20.21
N VAL A 160 -7.77 11.38 20.42
CA VAL A 160 -7.40 12.35 19.39
C VAL A 160 -5.95 12.19 18.95
N ALA A 161 -5.03 11.94 19.88
CA ALA A 161 -3.62 11.67 19.55
C ALA A 161 -3.45 10.37 18.75
N ALA A 162 -4.18 9.32 19.13
CA ALA A 162 -4.18 8.03 18.44
C ALA A 162 -4.76 8.12 17.03
N GLU A 163 -5.90 8.79 16.86
CA GLU A 163 -6.50 9.08 15.55
C GLU A 163 -5.58 9.95 14.70
N GLY A 164 -4.93 10.96 15.27
CA GLY A 164 -4.00 11.84 14.56
C GLY A 164 -2.84 11.09 13.88
N ILE A 165 -2.30 10.05 14.53
CA ILE A 165 -1.23 9.21 13.94
C ILE A 165 -1.75 8.47 12.70
N VAL A 166 -2.95 7.89 12.79
CA VAL A 166 -3.57 7.13 11.71
C VAL A 166 -4.04 8.04 10.57
N THR A 167 -4.68 9.16 10.89
CA THR A 167 -5.10 10.16 9.90
C THR A 167 -3.92 10.70 9.12
N LYS A 168 -2.82 11.04 9.81
CA LYS A 168 -1.58 11.47 9.16
C LYS A 168 -1.00 10.36 8.27
N ALA A 169 -1.02 9.10 8.71
CA ALA A 169 -0.59 7.97 7.89
C ALA A 169 -1.41 7.84 6.60
N LEU A 170 -2.74 7.96 6.70
CA LEU A 170 -3.65 7.92 5.55
C LEU A 170 -3.40 9.10 4.59
N ASP A 171 -3.21 10.32 5.13
CA ASP A 171 -2.96 11.52 4.34
C ASP A 171 -1.66 11.42 3.52
N VAL A 172 -0.61 10.83 4.10
CA VAL A 172 0.67 10.59 3.40
C VAL A 172 0.71 9.28 2.62
N ARG A 173 -0.39 8.51 2.60
CA ARG A 173 -0.51 7.19 1.95
C ARG A 173 0.52 6.17 2.46
N ALA A 174 0.77 6.16 3.77
CA ALA A 174 1.66 5.18 4.37
C ALA A 174 1.04 3.79 4.31
N SER A 175 1.83 2.79 3.90
CA SER A 175 1.43 1.38 4.00
C SER A 175 1.55 0.86 5.42
N GLN A 176 2.43 1.45 6.23
CA GLN A 176 2.66 1.06 7.62
C GLN A 176 2.98 2.27 8.49
N ALA A 177 2.49 2.28 9.73
CA ALA A 177 2.92 3.18 10.77
C ALA A 177 3.49 2.38 11.95
N ASP A 178 4.69 2.75 12.40
CA ASP A 178 5.33 2.13 13.55
C ASP A 178 5.44 3.12 14.70
N ILE A 179 5.11 2.66 15.90
CA ILE A 179 5.35 3.33 17.17
C ILE A 179 6.31 2.45 17.95
N GLY A 180 7.51 2.95 18.22
CA GLY A 180 8.52 2.18 18.93
C GLY A 180 9.48 3.05 19.74
N PRO A 181 10.22 2.45 20.68
CA PRO A 181 11.17 3.17 21.51
C PRO A 181 12.28 3.79 20.64
N SER A 182 12.59 5.06 20.87
CA SER A 182 13.59 5.82 20.12
C SER A 182 15.03 5.61 20.60
N GLY A 183 15.23 4.78 21.65
CA GLY A 183 16.54 4.46 22.24
C GLY A 183 17.17 5.57 23.09
N LYS A 184 16.65 6.80 23.06
CA LYS A 184 17.09 7.93 23.89
C LYS A 184 15.92 8.44 24.75
N ASP A 185 16.19 8.69 26.03
CA ASP A 185 15.33 9.43 26.98
C ASP A 185 13.87 8.96 27.09
N THR A 186 13.63 7.63 27.24
CA THR A 186 12.30 6.99 27.41
C THR A 186 11.22 7.39 26.39
N ASN A 187 11.61 8.03 25.28
CA ASN A 187 10.73 8.54 24.25
C ASN A 187 10.44 7.49 23.18
N TYR A 188 9.29 7.65 22.53
CA TYR A 188 8.87 6.83 21.41
C TYR A 188 8.88 7.66 20.12
N ALA A 189 9.29 7.04 19.02
CA ALA A 189 9.23 7.65 17.71
C ALA A 189 8.14 6.99 16.88
N VAL A 190 7.34 7.83 16.20
CA VAL A 190 6.46 7.39 15.14
C VAL A 190 7.24 7.41 13.83
N SER A 191 7.05 6.41 12.99
CA SER A 191 7.58 6.43 11.62
C SER A 191 6.57 5.85 10.64
N TYR A 192 6.56 6.40 9.43
CA TYR A 192 5.61 6.06 8.38
C TYR A 192 6.35 5.42 7.21
N LEU A 193 5.94 4.24 6.78
CA LEU A 193 6.47 3.61 5.58
C LEU A 193 5.65 4.09 4.38
N VAL A 194 6.22 4.98 3.56
CA VAL A 194 5.56 5.54 2.38
C VAL A 194 6.28 5.04 1.13
N ASP A 195 5.54 4.33 0.28
CA ASP A 195 6.07 3.73 -0.96
C ASP A 195 7.39 2.94 -0.72
N GLY A 196 7.49 2.24 0.42
CA GLY A 196 8.64 1.41 0.82
C GLY A 196 9.81 2.16 1.48
N VAL A 197 9.69 3.48 1.71
CA VAL A 197 10.72 4.27 2.39
C VAL A 197 10.18 4.82 3.71
N ARG A 198 10.93 4.60 4.79
CA ARG A 198 10.57 5.06 6.13
C ARG A 198 10.80 6.56 6.27
N GLN A 199 9.74 7.28 6.60
CA GLN A 199 9.73 8.71 6.89
C GLN A 199 9.63 8.92 8.40
N PRO A 200 10.46 9.81 8.99
CA PRO A 200 10.36 10.14 10.40
C PRO A 200 9.03 10.86 10.68
N GLY A 201 8.35 10.42 11.74
CA GLY A 201 7.13 11.03 12.26
C GLY A 201 7.43 11.89 13.49
N GLN A 202 6.43 12.02 14.35
CA GLN A 202 6.56 12.75 15.61
C GLN A 202 7.20 11.89 16.69
N THR A 203 7.90 12.54 17.62
CA THR A 203 8.36 11.93 18.86
C THR A 203 7.29 12.13 19.95
N ILE A 204 7.04 11.10 20.73
CA ILE A 204 6.00 11.07 21.77
C ILE A 204 6.66 10.69 23.11
N PRO A 205 6.36 11.42 24.21
CA PRO A 205 6.78 11.03 25.55
C PRO A 205 6.31 9.60 25.91
N GLY A 206 7.16 8.82 26.57
CA GLY A 206 6.90 7.42 26.91
C GLY A 206 5.51 7.13 27.50
N PRO A 207 5.08 7.85 28.57
CA PRO A 207 3.76 7.63 29.16
C PRO A 207 2.60 7.83 28.18
N ASN A 208 2.71 8.81 27.28
CA ASN A 208 1.67 9.09 26.29
C ASN A 208 1.67 8.05 25.17
N ALA A 209 2.84 7.60 24.73
CA ALA A 209 2.97 6.56 23.72
C ALA A 209 2.35 5.23 24.18
N ILE A 210 2.55 4.87 25.46
CA ILE A 210 1.95 3.68 26.05
C ILE A 210 0.43 3.78 26.06
N LYS A 211 -0.13 4.92 26.48
CA LYS A 211 -1.59 5.16 26.44
C LYS A 211 -2.17 5.06 25.02
N ILE A 212 -1.47 5.60 24.02
CA ILE A 212 -1.87 5.51 22.61
C ILE A 212 -1.86 4.05 22.12
N MET A 213 -0.83 3.28 22.47
CA MET A 213 -0.76 1.87 22.10
C MET A 213 -1.83 1.05 22.84
N ASP A 214 -2.10 1.33 24.11
CA ASP A 214 -3.15 0.66 24.88
C ASP A 214 -4.55 0.97 24.31
N PHE A 215 -4.78 2.19 23.82
CA PHE A 215 -6.01 2.55 23.07
C PHE A 215 -6.21 1.64 21.85
N TRP A 216 -5.18 1.46 21.01
CA TRP A 216 -5.28 0.60 19.83
C TRP A 216 -5.37 -0.89 20.17
N LYS A 217 -4.73 -1.33 21.26
CA LYS A 217 -4.93 -2.69 21.80
C LYS A 217 -6.38 -2.89 22.21
N SER A 218 -6.97 -1.93 22.91
CA SER A 218 -8.39 -1.96 23.28
C SER A 218 -9.31 -1.99 22.06
N ALA A 219 -9.03 -1.16 21.03
CA ALA A 219 -9.76 -1.17 19.76
C ALA A 219 -9.67 -2.52 19.02
N GLY A 220 -8.53 -3.21 19.14
CA GLY A 220 -8.33 -4.56 18.61
C GLY A 220 -8.80 -5.69 19.52
N LYS A 221 -9.39 -5.40 20.70
CA LYS A 221 -9.72 -6.39 21.76
C LYS A 221 -8.52 -7.25 22.18
N LEU A 222 -7.32 -6.69 22.10
CA LEU A 222 -6.08 -7.32 22.52
C LEU A 222 -5.90 -7.18 24.04
N ASP A 223 -5.27 -8.16 24.67
CA ASP A 223 -4.96 -8.12 26.11
C ASP A 223 -4.02 -6.94 26.43
N LEU A 224 -4.52 -5.98 27.22
CA LEU A 224 -3.78 -4.79 27.64
C LEU A 224 -2.60 -5.10 28.55
N GLN A 225 -2.72 -6.14 29.39
CA GLN A 225 -1.70 -6.51 30.37
C GLN A 225 -0.49 -7.20 29.71
N ASP A 226 -0.73 -7.92 28.62
CA ASP A 226 0.34 -8.56 27.87
C ASP A 226 1.10 -7.57 26.98
N ARG A 227 2.29 -7.18 27.42
CA ARG A 227 3.20 -6.30 26.68
C ARG A 227 4.38 -7.05 26.06
N ARG A 228 4.43 -8.38 26.17
CA ARG A 228 5.57 -9.20 25.77
C ARG A 228 5.31 -9.98 24.49
N ARG A 229 4.19 -10.71 24.41
CA ARG A 229 3.88 -11.55 23.25
C ARG A 229 3.50 -10.71 22.03
N LYS A 230 3.69 -11.28 20.84
CA LYS A 230 3.16 -10.73 19.59
C LYS A 230 1.65 -10.95 19.58
N LEU A 231 0.89 -9.87 19.56
CA LEU A 231 -0.57 -9.88 19.48
C LEU A 231 -1.01 -9.09 18.24
N THR A 232 -1.88 -9.66 17.43
CA THR A 232 -2.35 -9.03 16.18
C THR A 232 -3.87 -9.03 16.13
N ALA A 233 -4.47 -7.92 15.72
CA ALA A 233 -5.90 -7.80 15.46
C ALA A 233 -6.19 -6.87 14.28
N ASP A 234 -7.26 -7.14 13.53
CA ASP A 234 -7.73 -6.29 12.45
C ASP A 234 -8.85 -5.36 12.96
N VAL A 235 -8.66 -4.06 12.81
CA VAL A 235 -9.58 -3.00 13.19
C VAL A 235 -10.08 -2.31 11.93
N SER A 236 -11.38 -2.07 11.82
CA SER A 236 -11.95 -1.34 10.68
C SER A 236 -12.08 0.14 11.03
N ILE A 237 -11.59 1.00 10.14
CA ILE A 237 -11.57 2.45 10.32
C ILE A 237 -12.32 3.09 9.15
N GLU A 238 -13.31 3.92 9.46
CA GLU A 238 -14.09 4.64 8.46
C GLU A 238 -13.83 6.14 8.61
N ARG A 239 -13.30 6.78 7.55
CA ARG A 239 -13.09 8.22 7.45
C ARG A 239 -14.02 8.79 6.39
N GLY A 240 -15.22 9.18 6.80
CA GLY A 240 -16.27 9.59 5.86
C GLY A 240 -16.77 8.41 5.03
N VAL A 241 -16.46 8.38 3.72
CA VAL A 241 -16.85 7.27 2.82
C VAL A 241 -15.77 6.20 2.68
N ASP A 242 -14.53 6.55 3.01
CA ASP A 242 -13.39 5.67 2.82
C ASP A 242 -13.30 4.70 4.00
N LYS A 243 -13.35 3.41 3.69
CA LYS A 243 -13.17 2.32 4.65
C LYS A 243 -11.79 1.72 4.48
N HIS A 244 -11.10 1.60 5.60
CA HIS A 244 -9.76 1.04 5.69
C HIS A 244 -9.72 -0.06 6.73
N THR A 245 -8.95 -1.12 6.44
CA THR A 245 -8.63 -2.16 7.42
C THR A 245 -7.26 -1.86 7.99
N LEU A 246 -7.17 -1.71 9.30
CA LEU A 246 -5.94 -1.50 10.05
C LEU A 246 -5.57 -2.77 10.81
N ARG A 247 -4.50 -3.44 10.41
CA ARG A 247 -3.94 -4.56 11.17
C ARG A 247 -2.99 -4.01 12.22
N VAL A 248 -3.38 -4.11 13.48
CA VAL A 248 -2.61 -3.65 14.64
C VAL A 248 -1.86 -4.83 15.23
N THR A 249 -0.53 -4.75 15.23
CA THR A 249 0.36 -5.73 15.86
C THR A 249 1.13 -5.09 17.00
N SER A 250 0.91 -5.58 18.22
CA SER A 250 1.67 -5.23 19.42
C SER A 250 2.72 -6.31 19.68
N SER A 251 3.94 -5.91 20.06
CA SER A 251 5.03 -6.85 20.39
C SER A 251 5.98 -6.24 21.42
N GLY A 252 6.56 -7.07 22.30
CA GLY A 252 7.61 -6.62 23.21
C GLY A 252 8.94 -6.41 22.49
N ALA A 253 9.66 -5.32 22.78
CA ALA A 253 11.00 -5.05 22.27
C ALA A 253 11.96 -4.64 23.41
N GLN A 254 13.27 -4.61 23.13
CA GLN A 254 14.36 -4.30 24.09
C GLN A 254 14.32 -2.88 24.72
N GLY A 255 13.28 -2.08 24.47
CA GLY A 255 13.08 -0.76 25.09
C GLY A 255 11.63 -0.47 25.47
N GLY A 256 10.79 -1.51 25.52
CA GLY A 256 9.34 -1.38 25.75
C GLY A 256 8.52 -1.95 24.60
N MET A 257 7.21 -1.72 24.66
CA MET A 257 6.24 -2.27 23.71
C MET A 257 6.35 -1.55 22.36
N ARG A 258 6.42 -2.28 21.25
CA ARG A 258 6.35 -1.73 19.90
C ARG A 258 4.98 -2.04 19.30
N MET A 259 4.40 -1.06 18.62
CA MET A 259 3.16 -1.24 17.86
C MET A 259 3.42 -0.97 16.38
N THR A 260 3.03 -1.92 15.54
CA THR A 260 3.04 -1.82 14.08
C THR A 260 1.61 -1.79 13.59
N MET A 261 1.28 -0.83 12.73
CA MET A 261 -0.04 -0.66 12.14
C MET A 261 0.09 -0.78 10.63
N LEU A 262 -0.45 -1.86 10.05
CA LEU A 262 -0.42 -2.11 8.61
C LEU A 262 -1.77 -1.71 8.00
N PHE A 263 -1.72 -0.88 6.96
CA PHE A 263 -2.89 -0.31 6.31
C PHE A 263 -3.29 -1.14 5.10
N ASP A 264 -4.57 -1.53 5.05
CA ASP A 264 -5.19 -2.27 3.95
C ASP A 264 -4.35 -3.46 3.42
N PRO A 265 -3.95 -4.41 4.29
CA PRO A 265 -3.09 -5.54 3.90
C PRO A 265 -3.66 -6.34 2.71
N SER A 266 -4.97 -6.50 2.65
CA SER A 266 -5.67 -7.21 1.58
C SER A 266 -5.51 -6.53 0.21
N LYS A 267 -5.51 -5.19 0.15
CA LYS A 267 -5.33 -4.44 -1.11
C LYS A 267 -3.92 -4.60 -1.65
N ALA A 268 -2.91 -4.70 -0.78
CA ALA A 268 -1.51 -4.84 -1.18
C ALA A 268 -1.20 -6.18 -1.86
N VAL A 269 -1.89 -7.26 -1.45
CA VAL A 269 -1.67 -8.61 -1.98
C VAL A 269 -2.67 -9.00 -3.08
N ASN A 270 -3.76 -8.24 -3.25
CA ASN A 270 -4.76 -8.49 -4.29
C ASN A 270 -4.39 -7.85 -5.64
N LYS A 271 -3.23 -8.23 -6.17
CA LYS A 271 -2.71 -7.73 -7.45
C LYS A 271 -2.74 -8.79 -8.54
N LYS A 272 -3.12 -8.39 -9.75
CA LYS A 272 -2.97 -9.21 -10.95
C LYS A 272 -1.52 -9.23 -11.39
N ILE A 273 -1.07 -10.33 -12.00
CA ILE A 273 0.31 -10.47 -12.45
C ILE A 273 0.75 -9.35 -13.43
N ALA A 274 -0.18 -8.91 -14.30
CA ALA A 274 0.05 -7.83 -15.25
C ALA A 274 0.31 -6.47 -14.58
N GLU A 275 -0.14 -6.26 -13.35
CA GLU A 275 0.06 -5.01 -12.59
C GLU A 275 1.38 -4.98 -11.82
N LEU A 276 2.12 -6.09 -11.76
CA LEU A 276 3.34 -6.16 -10.94
C LEU A 276 4.54 -5.45 -11.59
N GLY A 277 4.50 -5.21 -12.90
CA GLY A 277 5.56 -4.50 -13.61
C GLY A 277 6.58 -5.39 -14.33
N LEU A 278 6.24 -6.65 -14.64
CA LEU A 278 7.09 -7.48 -15.50
C LEU A 278 7.19 -6.88 -16.90
N LEU A 279 8.38 -6.94 -17.50
CA LEU A 279 8.56 -6.63 -18.91
C LEU A 279 8.04 -7.79 -19.77
N GLU A 280 7.65 -7.50 -21.02
CA GLU A 280 7.14 -8.52 -21.96
C GLU A 280 7.98 -9.81 -22.02
N PRO A 281 9.32 -9.78 -22.17
CA PRO A 281 10.12 -11.00 -22.19
C PRO A 281 10.07 -11.79 -20.87
N GLN A 282 9.98 -11.07 -19.74
CA GLN A 282 9.93 -11.68 -18.41
C GLN A 282 8.55 -12.30 -18.14
N MET A 283 7.49 -11.66 -18.63
CA MET A 283 6.14 -12.21 -18.59
C MET A 283 6.02 -13.47 -19.43
N ALA A 284 6.63 -13.52 -20.61
CA ALA A 284 6.65 -14.72 -21.45
C ALA A 284 7.36 -15.89 -20.76
N GLU A 285 8.54 -15.66 -20.17
CA GLU A 285 9.25 -16.67 -19.38
C GLU A 285 8.44 -17.14 -18.17
N LEU A 286 7.78 -16.22 -17.45
CA LEU A 286 6.93 -16.58 -16.31
C LEU A 286 5.73 -17.42 -16.73
N LYS A 287 5.06 -17.07 -17.83
CA LYS A 287 3.95 -17.86 -18.38
C LYS A 287 4.40 -19.28 -18.72
N ALA A 288 5.54 -19.42 -19.38
CA ALA A 288 6.09 -20.74 -19.71
C ALA A 288 6.41 -21.56 -18.44
N ILE A 289 6.93 -20.93 -17.38
CA ILE A 289 7.14 -21.60 -16.08
C ILE A 289 5.83 -22.10 -15.48
N VAL A 290 4.77 -21.31 -15.58
CA VAL A 290 3.43 -21.66 -15.07
C VAL A 290 2.85 -22.83 -15.86
N GLU A 291 2.95 -22.81 -17.19
CA GLU A 291 2.43 -23.83 -18.10
C GLU A 291 3.11 -25.21 -17.94
N ASP A 292 4.44 -25.24 -17.71
CA ASP A 292 5.19 -26.49 -17.55
C ASP A 292 4.80 -27.27 -16.27
N ALA A 293 4.14 -26.63 -15.30
CA ALA A 293 3.54 -27.20 -14.08
C ALA A 293 4.40 -28.16 -13.22
N LYS A 294 5.74 -28.15 -13.36
CA LYS A 294 6.60 -29.17 -12.73
C LYS A 294 7.96 -28.68 -12.24
N GLY A 295 8.36 -29.05 -11.02
CA GLY A 295 9.62 -28.64 -10.40
C GLY A 295 9.56 -27.38 -9.54
N VAL A 296 10.70 -27.00 -8.97
CA VAL A 296 10.84 -25.89 -8.02
C VAL A 296 11.09 -24.58 -8.75
N VAL A 297 10.36 -23.54 -8.36
CA VAL A 297 10.57 -22.16 -8.78
C VAL A 297 10.90 -21.32 -7.55
N LEU A 298 12.07 -20.69 -7.56
CA LEU A 298 12.48 -19.82 -6.46
C LEU A 298 11.92 -18.42 -6.66
N LEU A 299 11.19 -17.90 -5.66
CA LEU A 299 10.72 -16.52 -5.61
C LEU A 299 11.61 -15.71 -4.68
N ALA A 300 12.60 -15.03 -5.25
CA ALA A 300 13.60 -14.28 -4.51
C ALA A 300 13.20 -12.81 -4.37
N ALA A 301 13.05 -12.34 -3.13
CA ALA A 301 12.88 -10.93 -2.86
C ALA A 301 13.49 -10.58 -1.49
N PRO A 302 14.13 -9.41 -1.33
CA PRO A 302 14.50 -8.89 -0.02
C PRO A 302 13.25 -8.70 0.88
N PRO A 303 13.43 -8.52 2.20
CA PRO A 303 12.35 -8.11 3.09
C PRO A 303 11.60 -6.87 2.54
N ASP A 304 10.27 -6.87 2.67
CA ASP A 304 9.38 -5.79 2.25
C ASP A 304 9.41 -5.42 0.75
N MET A 305 9.89 -6.32 -0.12
CA MET A 305 9.94 -6.13 -1.57
C MET A 305 8.86 -6.91 -2.34
N GLY A 306 7.67 -7.07 -1.75
CA GLY A 306 6.49 -7.60 -2.45
C GLY A 306 6.44 -9.12 -2.66
N ARG A 307 7.20 -9.90 -1.88
CA ARG A 307 7.30 -11.37 -2.01
C ARG A 307 5.94 -12.06 -1.93
N THR A 308 5.15 -11.76 -0.90
CA THR A 308 3.82 -12.34 -0.70
C THR A 308 2.86 -11.93 -1.83
N THR A 309 2.88 -10.67 -2.25
CA THR A 309 2.09 -10.20 -3.39
C THR A 309 2.42 -11.00 -4.64
N SER A 310 3.71 -11.23 -4.92
CA SER A 310 4.14 -11.94 -6.13
C SER A 310 3.86 -13.45 -6.04
N LEU A 311 4.04 -14.07 -4.88
CA LEU A 311 3.62 -15.45 -4.62
C LEU A 311 2.11 -15.60 -4.89
N TYR A 312 1.27 -14.75 -4.30
CA TYR A 312 -0.18 -14.82 -4.48
C TYR A 312 -0.59 -14.55 -5.93
N SER A 313 0.01 -13.57 -6.60
CA SER A 313 -0.26 -13.29 -8.01
C SER A 313 0.12 -14.46 -8.93
N ILE A 314 1.24 -15.14 -8.68
CA ILE A 314 1.68 -16.30 -9.46
C ILE A 314 0.80 -17.51 -9.17
N ILE A 315 0.46 -17.77 -7.90
CA ILE A 315 -0.43 -18.86 -7.53
C ILE A 315 -1.80 -18.72 -8.21
N ARG A 316 -2.34 -17.50 -8.29
CA ARG A 316 -3.62 -17.22 -8.98
C ARG A 316 -3.56 -17.38 -10.51
N MET A 317 -2.38 -17.59 -11.09
CA MET A 317 -2.28 -17.97 -12.50
C MET A 317 -2.65 -19.44 -12.71
N HIS A 318 -2.60 -20.25 -11.66
CA HIS A 318 -3.09 -21.63 -11.68
C HIS A 318 -4.59 -21.64 -11.40
N ASP A 319 -5.32 -22.45 -12.17
CA ASP A 319 -6.75 -22.61 -11.96
C ASP A 319 -7.01 -23.51 -10.75
N ALA A 320 -7.46 -22.90 -9.65
CA ALA A 320 -7.73 -23.59 -8.40
C ALA A 320 -8.96 -24.52 -8.43
N TYR A 321 -9.80 -24.45 -9.46
CA TYR A 321 -10.94 -25.35 -9.62
C TYR A 321 -10.57 -26.62 -10.39
N THR A 322 -9.54 -26.56 -11.23
CA THR A 322 -9.04 -27.73 -11.98
C THR A 322 -7.76 -28.31 -11.40
N THR A 323 -7.07 -27.58 -10.51
CA THR A 323 -5.82 -28.04 -9.88
C THR A 323 -5.85 -27.96 -8.36
N ASN A 324 -5.23 -28.95 -7.70
CA ASN A 324 -5.08 -28.95 -6.24
C ASN A 324 -3.96 -27.97 -5.82
N VAL A 325 -4.34 -26.74 -5.53
CA VAL A 325 -3.44 -25.66 -5.13
C VAL A 325 -3.42 -25.48 -3.61
N GLN A 326 -2.24 -25.58 -3.00
CA GLN A 326 -2.06 -25.44 -1.56
C GLN A 326 -0.94 -24.45 -1.23
N THR A 327 -1.02 -23.79 -0.08
CA THR A 327 0.09 -22.96 0.45
C THR A 327 0.52 -23.40 1.84
N VAL A 328 1.77 -23.09 2.18
CA VAL A 328 2.37 -23.26 3.51
C VAL A 328 2.89 -21.89 3.93
N GLU A 329 2.28 -21.30 4.95
CA GLU A 329 2.52 -19.93 5.37
C GLU A 329 2.58 -19.80 6.89
N LEU A 330 3.34 -18.83 7.41
CA LEU A 330 3.29 -18.52 8.84
C LEU A 330 2.05 -17.69 9.21
N GLU A 331 1.64 -16.76 8.33
CA GLU A 331 0.50 -15.87 8.56
C GLU A 331 -0.15 -15.53 7.21
N THR A 332 -1.47 -15.66 7.11
CA THR A 332 -2.21 -15.31 5.89
C THR A 332 -2.55 -13.82 5.85
N GLN A 333 -2.35 -13.19 4.69
CA GLN A 333 -2.70 -11.77 4.50
C GLN A 333 -4.15 -11.59 4.05
N VAL A 334 -4.61 -12.44 3.13
CA VAL A 334 -5.99 -12.52 2.66
C VAL A 334 -6.31 -13.97 2.33
N ALA A 335 -7.58 -14.34 2.48
CA ALA A 335 -8.09 -15.61 2.01
C ALA A 335 -8.00 -15.67 0.47
N LEU A 336 -7.47 -16.76 -0.05
CA LEU A 336 -7.39 -17.05 -1.47
C LEU A 336 -8.51 -18.02 -1.87
N GLU A 337 -9.38 -17.59 -2.77
CA GLU A 337 -10.50 -18.41 -3.24
C GLU A 337 -9.99 -19.66 -3.97
N GLY A 338 -10.60 -20.81 -3.66
CA GLY A 338 -10.23 -22.11 -4.23
C GLY A 338 -8.90 -22.70 -3.73
N ILE A 339 -8.10 -21.94 -2.98
CA ILE A 339 -6.74 -22.34 -2.58
C ILE A 339 -6.73 -22.75 -1.11
N ARG A 340 -6.17 -23.93 -0.80
CA ARG A 340 -6.03 -24.40 0.58
C ARG A 340 -4.79 -23.79 1.23
N GLN A 341 -4.99 -22.77 2.06
CA GLN A 341 -3.90 -22.12 2.80
C GLN A 341 -3.65 -22.85 4.13
N ASN A 342 -2.49 -23.49 4.26
CA ASN A 342 -2.09 -24.19 5.48
C ASN A 342 -1.20 -23.24 6.31
N VAL A 343 -1.71 -22.81 7.46
CA VAL A 343 -0.99 -21.92 8.37
C VAL A 343 -0.19 -22.75 9.36
N PHE A 344 1.12 -22.48 9.45
CA PHE A 344 2.00 -23.13 10.40
C PHE A 344 1.92 -22.43 11.76
N GLU A 345 1.53 -23.17 12.79
CA GLU A 345 1.49 -22.69 14.17
C GLU A 345 2.79 -23.07 14.89
N SER A 346 3.62 -22.06 15.18
CA SER A 346 4.92 -22.26 15.84
C SER A 346 4.83 -22.46 17.36
N ALA A 347 3.64 -22.37 17.97
CA ALA A 347 3.49 -22.36 19.43
C ALA A 347 3.18 -23.76 19.99
N GLY A 348 4.08 -24.32 20.80
CA GLY A 348 3.88 -25.55 21.58
C GLY A 348 4.71 -26.74 21.10
N GLU A 349 4.25 -27.96 21.39
CA GLU A 349 4.85 -29.25 20.97
C GLU A 349 4.48 -29.64 19.52
N GLY A 350 4.25 -28.65 18.65
CA GLY A 350 3.88 -28.87 17.26
C GLY A 350 5.01 -29.47 16.41
N PRO A 351 4.69 -30.03 15.23
CA PRO A 351 5.71 -30.55 14.32
C PRO A 351 6.63 -29.43 13.82
N GLU A 352 7.87 -29.76 13.46
CA GLU A 352 8.77 -28.82 12.78
C GLU A 352 8.20 -28.37 11.43
N PHE A 353 8.57 -27.18 10.96
CA PHE A 353 8.10 -26.62 9.69
C PHE A 353 8.41 -27.54 8.49
N SER A 354 9.56 -28.21 8.51
CA SER A 354 9.98 -29.21 7.54
C SER A 354 9.01 -30.40 7.47
N THR A 355 8.62 -30.92 8.63
CA THR A 355 7.67 -32.04 8.77
C THR A 355 6.27 -31.63 8.33
N PHE A 356 5.84 -30.42 8.69
CA PHE A 356 4.58 -29.85 8.22
C PHE A 356 4.56 -29.71 6.69
N THR A 357 5.59 -29.11 6.11
CA THR A 357 5.74 -28.92 4.65
C THR A 357 5.73 -30.26 3.92
N ARG A 358 6.50 -31.25 4.40
CA ARG A 358 6.51 -32.61 3.87
C ARG A 358 5.12 -33.25 3.91
N SER A 359 4.36 -33.03 4.99
CA SER A 359 2.99 -33.56 5.07
C SER A 359 2.09 -32.98 4.00
N ILE A 360 2.22 -31.69 3.68
CA ILE A 360 1.47 -31.01 2.62
C ILE A 360 1.87 -31.54 1.23
N LEU A 361 3.17 -31.69 0.98
CA LEU A 361 3.70 -32.27 -0.27
C LEU A 361 3.22 -33.70 -0.52
N ARG A 362 2.82 -34.45 0.52
CA ARG A 362 2.27 -35.82 0.41
C ARG A 362 0.75 -35.87 0.24
N ARG A 363 0.05 -34.73 0.31
CA ARG A 363 -1.42 -34.64 0.12
C ARG A 363 -1.80 -34.45 -1.35
N ASP A 364 -0.99 -35.00 -2.25
CA ASP A 364 -1.16 -34.92 -3.71
C ASP A 364 -1.43 -33.49 -4.25
N PRO A 365 -0.67 -32.46 -3.82
CA PRO A 365 -0.84 -31.13 -4.38
C PRO A 365 -0.22 -31.07 -5.78
N GLN A 366 -0.89 -30.40 -6.72
CA GLN A 366 -0.31 -30.12 -8.03
C GLN A 366 0.51 -28.83 -8.00
N VAL A 367 0.10 -27.86 -7.17
CA VAL A 367 0.81 -26.60 -6.97
C VAL A 367 0.95 -26.32 -5.48
N VAL A 368 2.18 -26.07 -5.02
CA VAL A 368 2.46 -25.71 -3.63
C VAL A 368 3.20 -24.38 -3.56
N GLY A 369 2.65 -23.42 -2.83
CA GLY A 369 3.33 -22.18 -2.48
C GLY A 369 3.89 -22.23 -1.06
N VAL A 370 5.21 -22.15 -0.90
CA VAL A 370 5.87 -22.07 0.41
C VAL A 370 6.35 -20.63 0.61
N ALA A 371 5.76 -19.92 1.58
CA ALA A 371 5.93 -18.48 1.76
C ALA A 371 7.30 -18.05 2.31
N GLU A 372 8.05 -18.98 2.91
CA GLU A 372 9.44 -18.78 3.27
C GLU A 372 10.20 -20.09 3.46
N LEU A 373 11.53 -20.01 3.35
CA LEU A 373 12.43 -21.08 3.75
C LEU A 373 13.01 -20.76 5.14
N PRO A 374 12.52 -21.39 6.23
CA PRO A 374 13.04 -21.14 7.57
C PRO A 374 14.34 -21.89 7.84
N ASP A 375 14.52 -23.08 7.27
CA ASP A 375 15.62 -23.99 7.57
C ASP A 375 16.01 -24.88 6.36
N ASP A 376 17.20 -25.47 6.43
CA ASP A 376 17.75 -26.32 5.38
C ASP A 376 17.02 -27.67 5.23
N GLN A 377 16.40 -28.20 6.29
CA GLN A 377 15.64 -29.46 6.20
C GLN A 377 14.39 -29.29 5.35
N THR A 378 13.72 -28.15 5.47
CA THR A 378 12.58 -27.79 4.62
C THR A 378 12.98 -27.78 3.14
N ALA A 379 14.16 -27.26 2.78
CA ALA A 379 14.65 -27.29 1.40
C ALA A 379 14.86 -28.72 0.89
N LYS A 380 15.41 -29.60 1.73
CA LYS A 380 15.62 -31.02 1.40
C LYS A 380 14.32 -31.76 1.18
N GLU A 381 13.31 -31.52 2.01
CA GLU A 381 11.99 -32.12 1.85
C GLU A 381 11.29 -31.62 0.58
N ILE A 382 11.43 -30.33 0.24
CA ILE A 382 10.94 -29.79 -1.03
C ILE A 382 11.66 -30.44 -2.21
N ALA A 383 12.99 -30.50 -2.20
CA ALA A 383 13.78 -31.03 -3.32
C ALA A 383 13.56 -32.54 -3.58
N ARG A 384 13.09 -33.29 -2.57
CA ARG A 384 12.74 -34.71 -2.66
C ARG A 384 11.31 -34.96 -3.13
N ALA A 385 10.49 -33.92 -3.28
CA ALA A 385 9.10 -34.07 -3.72
C ALA A 385 9.02 -34.61 -5.15
N ASP A 386 7.86 -35.17 -5.52
CA ASP A 386 7.60 -35.61 -6.89
C ASP A 386 7.35 -34.40 -7.79
N HIS A 387 8.46 -33.88 -8.33
CA HIS A 387 8.49 -32.73 -9.21
C HIS A 387 8.05 -33.00 -10.64
N GLU A 388 7.75 -34.25 -11.03
CA GLU A 388 7.10 -34.50 -12.33
C GLU A 388 5.59 -34.22 -12.26
N ARG A 389 5.02 -34.21 -11.05
CA ARG A 389 3.58 -33.97 -10.82
C ARG A 389 3.29 -32.68 -10.04
N THR A 390 4.31 -32.12 -9.36
CA THR A 390 4.15 -30.98 -8.45
C THR A 390 5.01 -29.79 -8.86
N ARG A 391 4.37 -28.62 -9.02
CA ARG A 391 5.01 -27.30 -9.07
C ARG A 391 5.16 -26.76 -7.65
N THR A 392 6.38 -26.40 -7.25
CA THR A 392 6.60 -25.75 -5.94
C THR A 392 7.17 -24.36 -6.12
N TYR A 393 6.50 -23.34 -5.58
CA TYR A 393 7.01 -21.98 -5.49
C TYR A 393 7.61 -21.76 -4.10
N LEU A 394 8.92 -21.56 -4.02
CA LEU A 394 9.63 -21.37 -2.76
C LEU A 394 10.13 -19.93 -2.63
N SER A 395 9.61 -19.22 -1.65
CA SER A 395 9.98 -17.84 -1.36
C SER A 395 11.29 -17.74 -0.56
N LEU A 396 12.25 -16.95 -1.05
CA LEU A 396 13.56 -16.73 -0.44
C LEU A 396 13.83 -15.24 -0.16
N LYS A 397 14.48 -14.96 0.97
CA LYS A 397 14.90 -13.61 1.40
C LYS A 397 16.27 -13.26 0.79
N THR A 398 16.29 -12.92 -0.48
CA THR A 398 17.54 -12.62 -1.22
C THR A 398 17.32 -11.65 -2.38
N ASP A 399 18.42 -11.07 -2.87
CA ASP A 399 18.40 -9.87 -3.70
C ASP A 399 18.35 -10.12 -5.22
N ASN A 400 18.83 -11.28 -5.68
CA ASN A 400 18.99 -11.57 -7.10
C ASN A 400 18.87 -13.07 -7.38
N ALA A 401 18.72 -13.41 -8.66
CA ALA A 401 18.48 -14.79 -9.10
C ALA A 401 19.64 -15.74 -8.75
N LEU A 402 20.90 -15.32 -8.93
CA LEU A 402 22.07 -16.18 -8.67
C LEU A 402 22.24 -16.48 -7.18
N SER A 403 22.03 -15.49 -6.31
CA SER A 403 22.07 -15.66 -4.86
C SER A 403 20.97 -16.62 -4.39
N ALA A 404 19.79 -16.58 -5.01
CA ALA A 404 18.71 -17.52 -4.73
C ALA A 404 19.09 -18.96 -5.05
N ILE A 405 19.70 -19.19 -6.22
CA ILE A 405 20.19 -20.50 -6.65
C ILE A 405 21.29 -21.00 -5.69
N LEU A 406 22.22 -20.13 -5.27
CA LEU A 406 23.26 -20.48 -4.29
C LEU A 406 22.69 -20.88 -2.93
N ILE A 407 21.72 -20.14 -2.41
CA ILE A 407 21.03 -20.46 -1.16
C ILE A 407 20.33 -21.82 -1.28
N TRP A 408 19.63 -22.04 -2.40
CA TRP A 408 18.96 -23.31 -2.69
C TRP A 408 19.94 -24.49 -2.70
N MET A 409 21.03 -24.38 -3.47
CA MET A 409 22.06 -25.41 -3.53
C MET A 409 22.65 -25.73 -2.15
N LYS A 410 22.96 -24.69 -1.37
CA LYS A 410 23.51 -24.86 -0.03
C LYS A 410 22.53 -25.55 0.91
N ALA A 411 21.26 -25.15 0.87
CA ALA A 411 20.22 -25.67 1.76
C ALA A 411 19.90 -27.14 1.45
N VAL A 412 19.81 -27.51 0.16
CA VAL A 412 19.60 -28.90 -0.27
C VAL A 412 20.83 -29.76 0.03
N GLY A 413 22.03 -29.24 -0.21
CA GLY A 413 23.31 -29.89 0.07
C GLY A 413 23.73 -30.96 -0.95
N ASP A 414 22.79 -31.56 -1.67
CA ASP A 414 23.02 -32.47 -2.80
C ASP A 414 22.92 -31.70 -4.15
N PRO A 415 24.03 -31.50 -4.88
CA PRO A 415 24.02 -30.75 -6.14
C PRO A 415 23.21 -31.40 -7.26
N ASP A 416 23.14 -32.73 -7.31
CA ASP A 416 22.35 -33.45 -8.31
C ASP A 416 20.86 -33.26 -8.06
N MET A 417 20.44 -33.38 -6.79
CA MET A 417 19.05 -33.15 -6.41
C MET A 417 18.64 -31.68 -6.60
N ALA A 418 19.51 -30.75 -6.19
CA ALA A 418 19.23 -29.31 -6.29
C ALA A 418 19.09 -28.85 -7.75
N SER A 419 19.94 -29.35 -8.65
CA SER A 419 19.91 -28.99 -10.09
C SER A 419 18.75 -29.66 -10.84
N LYS A 420 18.40 -30.91 -10.50
CA LYS A 420 17.27 -31.62 -11.14
C LYS A 420 15.91 -31.05 -10.72
N SER A 421 15.75 -30.74 -9.43
CA SER A 421 14.48 -30.20 -8.90
C SER A 421 14.21 -28.76 -9.37
N LEU A 422 15.26 -27.94 -9.55
CA LEU A 422 15.10 -26.54 -9.91
C LEU A 422 14.66 -26.36 -11.38
N HIS A 423 13.60 -25.59 -11.57
CA HIS A 423 13.00 -25.31 -12.87
C HIS A 423 13.05 -23.82 -13.24
N GLY A 424 12.97 -22.92 -12.26
CA GLY A 424 13.02 -21.49 -12.52
C GLY A 424 13.41 -20.66 -11.32
N VAL A 425 13.75 -19.40 -11.58
CA VAL A 425 13.96 -18.39 -10.56
C VAL A 425 13.32 -17.07 -11.01
N VAL A 426 12.54 -16.49 -10.11
CA VAL A 426 11.92 -15.17 -10.24
C VAL A 426 12.49 -14.34 -9.10
N ALA A 427 13.44 -13.47 -9.42
CA ALA A 427 13.96 -12.49 -8.47
C ALA A 427 13.29 -11.14 -8.70
N GLN A 428 13.02 -10.41 -7.62
CA GLN A 428 12.34 -9.13 -7.68
C GLN A 428 12.84 -8.13 -6.66
N LYS A 429 12.66 -6.85 -7.00
CA LYS A 429 12.72 -5.72 -6.07
C LYS A 429 11.58 -4.75 -6.38
N LEU A 430 11.25 -3.89 -5.42
CA LEU A 430 10.32 -2.79 -5.62
C LEU A 430 11.07 -1.46 -5.74
N LEU A 431 10.71 -0.68 -6.75
CA LEU A 431 11.13 0.71 -6.89
C LEU A 431 9.93 1.64 -6.79
N ARG A 432 10.18 2.90 -6.45
CA ARG A 432 9.15 3.94 -6.42
C ARG A 432 8.92 4.51 -7.82
N LYS A 433 7.66 4.78 -8.14
CA LYS A 433 7.27 5.47 -9.36
C LYS A 433 7.36 6.97 -9.17
N LEU A 434 7.87 7.69 -10.16
CA LEU A 434 7.86 9.15 -10.16
C LEU A 434 6.42 9.66 -10.20
N CYS A 435 6.14 10.72 -9.44
CA CYS A 435 4.85 11.38 -9.52
C CYS A 435 4.73 12.07 -10.88
N VAL A 436 3.80 11.61 -11.73
CA VAL A 436 3.58 12.13 -13.08
C VAL A 436 3.28 13.63 -13.08
N ASN A 437 2.60 14.13 -12.03
CA ASN A 437 2.21 15.52 -11.89
C ASN A 437 3.38 16.49 -11.61
N CYS A 438 4.48 16.03 -11.00
CA CYS A 438 5.59 16.90 -10.60
C CYS A 438 6.98 16.43 -11.06
N ARG A 439 7.07 15.33 -11.80
CA ARG A 439 8.34 14.86 -12.36
C ARG A 439 8.91 15.90 -13.32
N GLN A 440 10.22 16.11 -13.26
CA GLN A 440 10.90 17.10 -14.09
C GLN A 440 11.78 16.41 -15.12
N PRO A 441 11.61 16.69 -16.42
CA PRO A 441 12.50 16.17 -17.44
C PRO A 441 13.87 16.85 -17.34
N TYR A 442 14.94 16.11 -17.62
CA TYR A 442 16.28 16.63 -17.81
C TYR A 442 17.03 15.81 -18.86
N GLN A 443 18.02 16.41 -19.51
CA GLN A 443 18.89 15.68 -20.44
C GLN A 443 20.01 14.99 -19.66
N ALA A 444 20.17 13.69 -19.87
CA ALA A 444 21.23 12.93 -19.24
C ALA A 444 22.60 13.38 -19.75
N SER A 445 23.53 13.72 -18.85
CA SER A 445 24.92 14.00 -19.22
C SER A 445 25.59 12.73 -19.81
N PRO A 446 26.53 12.85 -20.75
CA PRO A 446 27.27 11.71 -21.31
C PRO A 446 27.93 10.83 -20.23
N ASP A 447 28.48 11.44 -19.17
CA ASP A 447 29.11 10.70 -18.05
C ASP A 447 28.11 9.85 -17.28
N MET A 448 26.88 10.34 -17.11
CA MET A 448 25.79 9.57 -16.47
C MET A 448 25.39 8.38 -17.34
N LEU A 449 25.26 8.56 -18.65
CA LEU A 449 24.94 7.47 -19.57
C LEU A 449 26.04 6.40 -19.57
N LYS A 450 27.31 6.82 -19.56
CA LYS A 450 28.46 5.91 -19.45
C LYS A 450 28.43 5.11 -18.14
N LYS A 451 28.14 5.76 -17.00
CA LYS A 451 27.99 5.08 -15.69
C LYS A 451 26.81 4.09 -15.67
N LEU A 452 25.76 4.37 -16.43
CA LEU A 452 24.60 3.48 -16.57
C LEU A 452 24.83 2.34 -17.59
N GLY A 453 26.00 2.29 -18.23
CA GLY A 453 26.31 1.27 -19.24
C GLY A 453 25.54 1.46 -20.55
N VAL A 454 25.13 2.69 -20.85
CA VAL A 454 24.34 3.02 -22.04
C VAL A 454 25.23 3.76 -23.04
N PRO A 455 25.16 3.41 -24.33
CA PRO A 455 25.83 4.17 -25.38
C PRO A 455 25.48 5.66 -25.27
N SER A 456 26.51 6.51 -25.30
CA SER A 456 26.41 7.96 -25.21
C SER A 456 26.10 8.63 -26.55
N ASP A 457 25.71 7.84 -27.55
CA ASP A 457 25.55 8.24 -28.95
C ASP A 457 24.29 9.08 -29.19
N LYS A 458 23.32 9.06 -28.26
CA LYS A 458 22.10 9.86 -28.34
C LYS A 458 21.73 10.55 -27.02
N PRO A 459 21.31 11.83 -27.04
CA PRO A 459 20.76 12.47 -25.86
C PRO A 459 19.51 11.70 -25.43
N ARG A 460 19.49 11.25 -24.17
CA ARG A 460 18.33 10.60 -23.57
C ARG A 460 17.71 11.53 -22.55
N GLN A 461 16.42 11.81 -22.73
CA GLN A 461 15.63 12.49 -21.72
C GLN A 461 15.35 11.53 -20.57
N LEU A 462 15.62 11.98 -19.35
CA LEU A 462 15.32 11.29 -18.11
C LEU A 462 14.45 12.17 -17.23
N PHE A 463 13.88 11.59 -16.17
CA PHE A 463 13.05 12.30 -15.23
C PHE A 463 13.63 12.23 -13.82
N LYS A 464 13.56 13.35 -13.10
CA LYS A 464 13.94 13.45 -11.69
C LYS A 464 12.70 13.76 -10.84
N LYS A 465 12.79 13.42 -9.55
CA LYS A 465 11.75 13.77 -8.59
C LYS A 465 11.64 15.29 -8.50
N GLY A 466 10.41 15.81 -8.53
CA GLY A 466 10.15 17.23 -8.23
C GLY A 466 9.70 17.37 -6.79
N GLY A 467 8.40 17.19 -6.56
CA GLY A 467 7.75 17.46 -5.27
C GLY A 467 7.01 18.81 -5.25
N GLN A 468 7.20 19.64 -6.28
CA GLN A 468 6.52 20.92 -6.41
C GLN A 468 5.87 21.04 -7.79
N VAL A 469 4.75 21.77 -7.84
CA VAL A 469 4.05 22.15 -9.08
C VAL A 469 4.01 23.66 -9.19
N LEU A 470 4.14 24.19 -10.40
CA LEU A 470 4.05 25.63 -10.64
C LEU A 470 2.59 26.02 -10.82
N ILE A 471 2.09 26.88 -9.93
CA ILE A 471 0.74 27.43 -10.01
C ILE A 471 0.86 28.94 -10.07
N LYS A 472 0.47 29.55 -11.20
CA LYS A 472 0.64 30.99 -11.46
C LYS A 472 2.09 31.45 -11.23
N ASN A 473 3.06 30.66 -11.73
CA ASN A 473 4.50 30.88 -11.56
C ASN A 473 5.01 30.86 -10.10
N LYS A 474 4.22 30.36 -9.15
CA LYS A 474 4.66 30.12 -7.77
C LYS A 474 4.84 28.62 -7.54
N PRO A 475 5.96 28.18 -6.94
CA PRO A 475 6.16 26.79 -6.57
C PRO A 475 5.28 26.44 -5.37
N GLU A 476 4.37 25.50 -5.55
CA GLU A 476 3.51 24.96 -4.50
C GLU A 476 3.83 23.48 -4.28
N VAL A 477 3.64 22.97 -3.06
CA VAL A 477 3.85 21.55 -2.77
C VAL A 477 2.87 20.72 -3.60
N CYS A 478 3.38 19.70 -4.30
CA CYS A 478 2.54 18.84 -5.12
C CYS A 478 1.50 18.13 -4.23
N PRO A 479 0.18 18.33 -4.45
CA PRO A 479 -0.88 17.77 -3.61
C PRO A 479 -1.12 16.28 -3.85
N VAL A 480 -0.56 15.72 -4.93
CA VAL A 480 -0.71 14.31 -5.29
C VAL A 480 0.30 13.45 -4.51
N CYS A 481 1.56 13.88 -4.49
CA CYS A 481 2.63 13.14 -3.80
C CYS A 481 3.03 13.76 -2.45
N ASN A 482 2.33 14.81 -1.98
CA ASN A 482 2.65 15.55 -0.76
C ASN A 482 4.13 15.98 -0.68
N GLY A 483 4.70 16.45 -1.79
CA GLY A 483 6.10 16.88 -1.82
C GLY A 483 7.16 15.78 -1.97
N ILE A 484 6.79 14.49 -1.90
CA ILE A 484 7.76 13.38 -1.94
C ILE A 484 8.41 13.23 -3.33
N GLY A 485 7.69 13.56 -4.39
CA GLY A 485 8.12 13.39 -5.78
C GLY A 485 7.95 11.97 -6.33
N TYR A 486 7.48 11.03 -5.50
CA TYR A 486 7.14 9.66 -5.87
C TYR A 486 5.68 9.34 -5.52
N LEU A 487 5.05 8.45 -6.29
CA LEU A 487 3.66 8.03 -6.11
C LEU A 487 3.49 6.54 -6.43
N GLY A 488 3.48 5.71 -5.39
CA GLY A 488 3.34 4.27 -5.51
C GLY A 488 4.64 3.57 -5.91
N GLN A 489 4.54 2.26 -6.12
CA GLN A 489 5.66 1.38 -6.42
C GLN A 489 5.42 0.61 -7.72
N ASP A 490 6.50 0.06 -8.25
CA ASP A 490 6.50 -0.83 -9.40
C ASP A 490 7.58 -1.90 -9.21
N GLY A 491 7.32 -3.12 -9.67
CA GLY A 491 8.24 -4.25 -9.51
C GLY A 491 9.28 -4.28 -10.62
N ILE A 492 10.51 -4.62 -10.28
CA ILE A 492 11.57 -4.94 -11.26
C ILE A 492 11.97 -6.39 -11.05
N PHE A 493 12.01 -7.15 -12.13
CA PHE A 493 12.15 -8.60 -12.08
C PHE A 493 13.39 -9.07 -12.82
N GLU A 494 13.82 -10.27 -12.46
CA GLU A 494 14.72 -11.17 -13.16
C GLU A 494 14.00 -12.51 -13.21
N VAL A 495 13.68 -13.00 -14.41
CA VAL A 495 12.96 -14.26 -14.59
C VAL A 495 13.81 -15.15 -15.46
N PHE A 496 14.23 -16.29 -14.93
CA PHE A 496 15.02 -17.27 -15.66
C PHE A 496 14.41 -18.65 -15.50
N ARG A 497 14.18 -19.33 -16.62
CA ARG A 497 14.01 -20.77 -16.66
C ARG A 497 15.36 -21.47 -16.58
N ILE A 498 15.37 -22.67 -16.01
CA ILE A 498 16.57 -23.50 -15.87
C ILE A 498 16.49 -24.66 -16.87
N ASP A 499 17.21 -24.51 -17.98
CA ASP A 499 17.32 -25.52 -19.04
C ASP A 499 18.58 -26.39 -18.82
N LYS A 500 18.88 -27.28 -19.76
CA LYS A 500 19.90 -28.33 -19.60
C LYS A 500 21.30 -27.77 -19.29
N ALA A 501 21.70 -26.68 -19.95
CA ALA A 501 23.02 -26.09 -19.78
C ALA A 501 23.17 -25.47 -18.38
N GLU A 502 22.16 -24.73 -17.93
CA GLU A 502 22.14 -24.11 -16.61
C GLU A 502 22.12 -25.16 -15.50
N ARG A 503 21.39 -26.27 -15.66
CA ARG A 503 21.41 -27.38 -14.69
C ARG A 503 22.81 -27.93 -14.49
N GLU A 504 23.60 -28.07 -15.55
CA GLU A 504 24.97 -28.57 -15.44
C GLU A 504 25.89 -27.59 -14.70
N PHE A 505 25.76 -26.29 -14.96
CA PHE A 505 26.50 -25.27 -14.22
C PHE A 505 26.08 -25.21 -12.74
N ILE A 506 24.81 -25.42 -12.44
CA ILE A 506 24.30 -25.50 -11.07
C ILE A 506 24.84 -26.75 -10.39
N LYS A 507 24.81 -27.91 -11.04
CA LYS A 507 25.33 -29.17 -10.51
C LYS A 507 26.83 -29.07 -10.18
N THR A 508 27.61 -28.45 -11.06
CA THR A 508 29.06 -28.27 -10.86
C THR A 508 29.42 -27.08 -9.96
N GLY A 509 28.45 -26.23 -9.60
CA GLY A 509 28.67 -25.02 -8.81
C GLY A 509 29.38 -23.88 -9.57
N ASN A 510 29.45 -23.93 -10.90
CA ASN A 510 30.10 -22.90 -11.71
C ASN A 510 29.18 -21.69 -11.94
N MET A 511 29.04 -20.84 -10.92
CA MET A 511 28.18 -19.65 -10.97
C MET A 511 28.64 -18.60 -11.99
N SER A 512 29.92 -18.56 -12.33
CA SER A 512 30.45 -17.65 -13.35
C SER A 512 29.94 -18.02 -14.74
N ALA A 513 30.00 -19.31 -15.08
CA ALA A 513 29.45 -19.84 -16.32
C ALA A 513 27.93 -19.68 -16.38
N LEU A 514 27.22 -19.97 -15.28
CA LEU A 514 25.77 -19.76 -15.20
C LEU A 514 25.38 -18.29 -15.45
N ARG A 515 26.11 -17.34 -14.86
CA ARG A 515 25.89 -15.91 -15.09
C ARG A 515 26.14 -15.52 -16.54
N ALA A 516 27.17 -16.09 -17.17
CA ALA A 516 27.44 -15.86 -18.59
C ALA A 516 26.31 -16.41 -19.47
N GLU A 517 25.77 -17.58 -19.14
CA GLU A 517 24.67 -18.20 -19.88
C GLU A 517 23.38 -17.39 -19.79
N PHE A 518 22.99 -16.95 -18.60
CA PHE A 518 21.85 -16.04 -18.42
C PHE A 518 22.00 -14.74 -19.21
N ARG A 519 23.22 -14.20 -19.34
CA ARG A 519 23.48 -13.01 -20.16
C ARG A 519 23.31 -13.28 -21.66
N LYS A 520 23.71 -14.47 -22.14
CA LYS A 520 23.55 -14.85 -23.56
C LYS A 520 22.08 -14.91 -23.99
N ARG A 521 21.18 -15.31 -23.08
CA ARG A 521 19.73 -15.34 -23.32
C ARG A 521 19.11 -13.96 -23.56
N GLY A 522 19.83 -12.87 -23.25
CA GLY A 522 19.35 -11.50 -23.47
C GLY A 522 18.16 -11.09 -22.58
N LEU A 523 17.86 -11.86 -21.53
CA LEU A 523 16.80 -11.53 -20.60
C LEU A 523 17.23 -10.36 -19.70
N PRO A 524 16.34 -9.39 -19.43
CA PRO A 524 16.71 -8.21 -18.64
C PRO A 524 17.05 -8.58 -17.20
N THR A 525 18.21 -8.13 -16.72
CA THR A 525 18.55 -8.12 -15.30
C THR A 525 17.70 -7.10 -14.52
N ILE A 526 17.70 -7.16 -13.19
CA ILE A 526 17.01 -6.21 -12.31
C ILE A 526 17.47 -4.78 -12.64
N GLN A 527 18.77 -4.59 -12.86
CA GLN A 527 19.33 -3.30 -13.22
C GLN A 527 18.89 -2.85 -14.62
N GLN A 528 18.89 -3.74 -15.62
CA GLN A 528 18.44 -3.42 -16.98
C GLN A 528 16.94 -3.12 -17.01
N ALA A 529 16.13 -3.86 -16.26
CA ALA A 529 14.70 -3.62 -16.13
C ALA A 529 14.43 -2.26 -15.46
N ALA A 530 15.12 -1.93 -14.36
CA ALA A 530 15.03 -0.63 -13.72
C ALA A 530 15.45 0.52 -14.66
N LEU A 531 16.52 0.31 -15.43
CA LEU A 531 17.03 1.29 -16.38
C LEU A 531 16.05 1.53 -17.53
N LYS A 532 15.44 0.48 -18.07
CA LYS A 532 14.37 0.59 -19.07
C LYS A 532 13.22 1.45 -18.53
N LYS A 533 12.76 1.17 -17.31
CA LYS A 533 11.70 1.96 -16.64
C LYS A 533 12.11 3.41 -16.36
N ALA A 534 13.39 3.67 -16.10
CA ALA A 534 13.89 5.02 -15.95
C ALA A 534 13.84 5.81 -17.27
N PHE A 535 14.15 5.15 -18.40
CA PHE A 535 14.01 5.74 -19.73
C PHE A 535 12.55 6.00 -20.14
N GLU A 536 11.62 5.15 -19.69
CA GLU A 536 10.18 5.36 -19.87
C GLU A 536 9.62 6.45 -18.92
N GLY A 537 10.45 7.01 -18.04
CA GLY A 537 10.06 8.03 -17.07
C GLY A 537 9.18 7.52 -15.94
N ILE A 538 9.11 6.19 -15.74
CA ILE A 538 8.36 5.55 -14.66
C ILE A 538 9.08 5.78 -13.33
N THR A 539 10.42 5.73 -13.32
CA THR A 539 11.25 5.91 -12.13
C THR A 539 12.42 6.85 -12.41
N SER A 540 13.20 7.16 -11.37
CA SER A 540 14.39 8.02 -11.47
C SER A 540 15.68 7.22 -11.39
N VAL A 541 16.78 7.81 -11.85
CA VAL A 541 18.13 7.23 -11.68
C VAL A 541 18.52 7.13 -10.20
N GLU A 542 18.12 8.10 -9.37
CA GLU A 542 18.33 8.07 -7.92
C GLU A 542 17.68 6.81 -7.30
N GLU A 543 16.46 6.50 -7.72
CA GLU A 543 15.73 5.35 -7.23
C GLU A 543 16.34 4.04 -7.74
N LEU A 544 16.79 4.00 -9.00
CA LEU A 544 17.56 2.88 -9.54
C LEU A 544 18.78 2.61 -8.67
N SER A 545 19.62 3.62 -8.41
CA SER A 545 20.80 3.47 -7.56
C SER A 545 20.44 2.96 -6.16
N ARG A 546 19.34 3.45 -5.56
CA ARG A 546 18.88 3.01 -4.24
C ARG A 546 18.55 1.51 -4.19
N VAL A 547 17.94 0.96 -5.25
CA VAL A 547 17.48 -0.45 -5.26
C VAL A 547 18.53 -1.42 -5.80
N THR A 548 19.43 -0.97 -6.68
CA THR A 548 20.45 -1.82 -7.30
C THR A 548 21.79 -1.82 -6.55
N MET A 549 22.11 -0.78 -5.78
CA MET A 549 23.30 -0.80 -4.94
C MET A 549 23.11 -1.82 -3.82
N GLU A 550 24.06 -2.74 -3.67
CA GLU A 550 24.06 -3.71 -2.58
C GLU A 550 23.95 -2.95 -1.25
N GLN A 551 22.85 -3.17 -0.53
CA GLN A 551 22.75 -2.67 0.83
C GLN A 551 23.75 -3.48 1.65
N LYS A 552 24.89 -2.85 1.98
CA LYS A 552 25.78 -3.38 3.00
C LYS A 552 24.91 -3.68 4.23
N PRO A 553 24.90 -4.93 4.75
CA PRO A 553 24.11 -5.25 5.93
C PRO A 553 24.39 -4.20 6.99
N ALA A 554 23.34 -3.62 7.57
CA ALA A 554 23.49 -2.75 8.72
C ALA A 554 24.38 -3.49 9.72
N ALA A 555 25.52 -2.90 10.09
CA ALA A 555 26.43 -3.51 11.02
C ALA A 555 25.62 -3.94 12.25
N PRO A 556 25.75 -5.19 12.73
CA PRO A 556 25.08 -5.59 13.94
C PRO A 556 25.41 -4.55 15.00
N ALA A 557 24.36 -4.03 15.66
CA ALA A 557 24.53 -3.07 16.75
C ALA A 557 25.66 -3.58 17.63
N ALA A 558 26.70 -2.76 17.79
CA ALA A 558 27.86 -3.13 18.58
C ALA A 558 27.35 -3.71 19.90
N LYS A 559 27.72 -4.96 20.18
CA LYS A 559 27.49 -5.54 21.51
C LYS A 559 27.97 -4.50 22.52
N PRO A 560 27.17 -4.14 23.54
CA PRO A 560 27.66 -3.26 24.58
C PRO A 560 28.96 -3.88 25.09
N ALA A 561 30.03 -3.07 25.11
CA ALA A 561 31.30 -3.49 25.65
C ALA A 561 31.02 -4.19 26.98
N ALA A 562 31.48 -5.43 27.10
CA ALA A 562 31.38 -6.17 28.34
C ALA A 562 31.90 -5.24 29.44
N ALA A 563 31.04 -4.93 30.41
CA ALA A 563 31.47 -4.20 31.59
C ALA A 563 32.64 -5.00 32.18
N THR A 564 33.84 -4.45 32.06
CA THR A 564 35.01 -4.92 32.79
C THR A 564 34.60 -5.00 34.25
N ALA A 565 34.54 -6.24 34.77
CA ALA A 565 34.23 -6.50 36.16
C ALA A 565 35.12 -5.61 37.04
N PRO A 566 34.59 -4.97 38.08
CA PRO A 566 35.42 -4.25 39.03
C PRO A 566 36.42 -5.24 39.64
N LYS A 567 37.71 -4.88 39.62
CA LYS A 567 38.77 -5.60 40.32
C LYS A 567 38.32 -5.84 41.78
N PRO A 568 38.43 -7.06 42.33
CA PRO A 568 38.11 -7.29 43.73
C PRO A 568 39.01 -6.44 44.61
N ALA A 569 38.41 -5.76 45.59
CA ALA A 569 39.11 -4.94 46.56
C ALA A 569 40.13 -5.79 47.35
N PRO A 570 41.31 -5.25 47.68
CA PRO A 570 42.28 -5.96 48.50
C PRO A 570 41.71 -6.25 49.89
N PRO A 571 42.06 -7.40 50.51
CA PRO A 571 41.53 -7.79 51.81
C PRO A 571 41.89 -6.74 52.87
N LYS A 572 40.87 -6.33 53.66
CA LYS A 572 41.04 -5.46 54.82
C LYS A 572 41.99 -6.12 55.82
N GLN A 573 43.08 -5.44 56.16
CA GLN A 573 43.91 -5.79 57.30
C GLN A 573 43.08 -5.65 58.60
N PRO A 574 43.24 -6.56 59.57
CA PRO A 574 42.54 -6.47 60.84
C PRO A 574 43.01 -5.24 61.62
N ALA A 575 42.06 -4.50 62.19
CA ALA A 575 42.33 -3.34 63.04
C ALA A 575 43.11 -3.76 64.29
N PRO A 576 44.15 -3.00 64.69
CA PRO A 576 44.76 -3.16 66.00
C PRO A 576 43.79 -2.71 67.10
N LYS A 577 43.76 -3.48 68.18
CA LYS A 577 42.97 -3.25 69.40
C LYS A 577 43.29 -1.90 70.04
N ALA A 578 42.26 -1.09 70.29
CA ALA A 578 42.02 -0.33 71.52
C ALA A 578 40.57 0.19 71.49
#